data_AF-B0DWF7-F1
#
_entry.id   AF-B0DWF7-F1
#
_cell.length_a   1.000
_cell.length_b   1.000
_cell.length_c   1.000
_cell.angle_alpha   90.00
_cell.angle_beta   90.00
_cell.angle_gamma   90.00
#
_symmetry.space_group_name_H-M   'P 1'
#
loop_
_entity.id
_entity.type
_entity.pdbx_description
1 polymer ?
#
loop_
_entity_poly.entity_id
_entity_poly.type
_entity_poly.pdbx_seq_one_letter_code
_entity_poly.pdbx_strand_id
1 'polypeptide(L)'
;MASFTSVVYDKPSGTVSFAAGCKWDEIYAGLEPYNVNVAGGRVTGVGVGLILGGGYSWIADQYGLGIDNVVSFDRVLPNGTFVTVSDTNHPEILFGLKGRLNNFGIVSGMTMYARPLGAVWVCWFIMPDGFFQAISVILGWNDYLRSLRRDHLPSFDRF
;
A
#
# COMPACT_ATOMS: atom_id res chain seq x y z
N MET A 1 12.48 -1.10 -14.60
CA MET A 1 11.19 -1.25 -15.31
C MET A 1 10.52 0.10 -15.61
N ALA A 2 11.26 1.22 -15.64
CA ALA A 2 10.66 2.57 -15.68
C ALA A 2 9.82 2.88 -16.94
N SER A 3 10.04 2.16 -18.04
CA SER A 3 9.25 2.30 -19.27
C SER A 3 7.92 1.52 -19.25
N PHE A 4 7.71 0.65 -18.26
CA PHE A 4 6.51 -0.20 -18.15
C PHE A 4 5.52 0.47 -17.20
N THR A 5 4.79 1.46 -17.73
CA THR A 5 3.81 2.25 -16.98
C THR A 5 2.41 2.07 -17.58
N SER A 6 1.47 1.68 -16.73
CA SER A 6 0.05 1.62 -17.04
C SER A 6 -0.71 1.68 -15.72
N VAL A 7 -1.83 2.39 -15.70
CA VAL A 7 -2.74 2.47 -14.56
C VAL A 7 -4.15 2.35 -15.09
N VAL A 8 -4.86 1.32 -14.64
CA VAL A 8 -6.22 1.02 -15.09
C VAL A 8 -7.10 0.83 -13.87
N TYR A 9 -8.10 1.69 -13.72
CA TYR A 9 -9.11 1.57 -12.67
C TYR A 9 -10.33 0.83 -13.20
N ASP A 10 -10.72 -0.24 -12.51
CA ASP A 10 -11.93 -1.01 -12.81
C ASP A 10 -13.01 -0.74 -11.77
N LYS A 11 -13.95 0.15 -12.12
CA LYS A 11 -15.01 0.61 -11.23
C LYS A 11 -15.94 -0.51 -10.73
N PRO A 12 -16.39 -1.47 -11.57
CA PRO A 12 -17.21 -2.59 -11.12
C PRO A 12 -16.55 -3.47 -10.06
N SER A 13 -15.27 -3.81 -10.22
CA SER A 13 -14.55 -4.62 -9.21
C SER A 13 -14.04 -3.81 -8.03
N GLY A 14 -13.97 -2.47 -8.16
CA GLY A 14 -13.37 -1.61 -7.14
C GLY A 14 -11.87 -1.86 -7.00
N THR A 15 -11.19 -2.16 -8.10
CA THR A 15 -9.75 -2.45 -8.11
C THR A 15 -9.00 -1.54 -9.08
N VAL A 16 -7.69 -1.40 -8.85
CA VAL A 16 -6.79 -0.73 -9.78
C VAL A 16 -5.65 -1.68 -10.10
N SER A 17 -5.37 -1.84 -11.39
CA SER A 17 -4.22 -2.57 -11.90
C SER A 17 -3.18 -1.59 -12.41
N PHE A 18 -1.93 -1.79 -12.02
CA PHE A 18 -0.85 -0.95 -12.49
C PHE A 18 0.47 -1.72 -12.67
N ALA A 19 1.27 -1.24 -13.61
CA ALA A 19 2.54 -1.85 -13.95
C ALA A 19 3.65 -1.55 -12.93
N ALA A 20 4.64 -2.44 -12.83
CA ALA A 20 5.73 -2.34 -11.87
C ALA A 20 6.68 -1.15 -12.08
N GLY A 21 6.60 -0.48 -13.24
CA GLY A 21 7.34 0.75 -13.52
C GLY A 21 6.71 2.02 -12.97
N CYS A 22 5.43 1.96 -12.56
CA CYS A 22 4.71 3.12 -12.07
C CYS A 22 5.29 3.68 -10.76
N LYS A 23 5.09 4.98 -10.60
CA LYS A 23 5.29 5.70 -9.34
C LYS A 23 3.95 5.97 -8.68
N TRP A 24 3.96 6.16 -7.36
CA TRP A 24 2.72 6.43 -6.63
C TRP A 24 2.02 7.71 -7.07
N ASP A 25 2.77 8.72 -7.50
CA ASP A 25 2.21 9.97 -8.02
C ASP A 25 1.29 9.74 -9.23
N GLU A 26 1.74 8.89 -10.16
CA GLU A 26 0.99 8.56 -11.38
C GLU A 26 -0.29 7.80 -11.06
N ILE A 27 -0.23 6.89 -10.08
CA ILE A 27 -1.38 6.11 -9.65
C ILE A 27 -2.40 7.02 -8.98
N TYR A 28 -1.98 7.88 -8.05
CA TYR A 28 -2.90 8.78 -7.37
C TYR A 28 -3.54 9.80 -8.32
N ALA A 29 -2.76 10.38 -9.23
CA ALA A 29 -3.31 11.26 -10.27
C ALA A 29 -4.31 10.54 -11.18
N GLY A 30 -4.06 9.27 -11.51
CA GLY A 30 -4.99 8.46 -12.32
C GLY A 30 -6.29 8.08 -11.59
N LEU A 31 -6.26 8.02 -10.25
CA LEU A 31 -7.41 7.66 -9.42
C LEU A 31 -8.23 8.85 -8.93
N GLU A 32 -7.64 10.05 -8.89
CA GLU A 32 -8.30 11.28 -8.45
C GLU A 32 -9.65 11.54 -9.14
N PRO A 33 -9.81 11.40 -10.47
CA PRO A 33 -11.10 11.63 -11.15
C PRO A 33 -12.23 10.70 -10.70
N TYR A 34 -11.88 9.56 -10.10
CA TYR A 34 -12.83 8.56 -9.62
C TYR A 34 -13.10 8.69 -8.12
N ASN A 35 -12.47 9.66 -7.43
CA ASN A 35 -12.59 9.88 -6.00
C ASN A 35 -12.28 8.63 -5.16
N VAL A 36 -11.25 7.88 -5.57
CA VAL A 36 -10.74 6.69 -4.89
C VAL A 36 -9.24 6.81 -4.68
N ASN A 37 -8.71 6.00 -3.76
CA ASN A 37 -7.30 5.92 -3.44
C ASN A 37 -6.90 4.46 -3.17
N VAL A 38 -5.61 4.18 -3.08
CA VAL A 38 -5.07 2.87 -2.70
C VAL A 38 -4.11 3.01 -1.54
N ALA A 39 -3.96 1.93 -0.76
CA ALA A 39 -2.99 1.83 0.32
C ALA A 39 -1.55 1.74 -0.25
N GLY A 40 -1.05 2.87 -0.76
CA GLY A 40 0.24 3.00 -1.43
C GLY A 40 1.25 3.85 -0.68
N GLY A 41 2.34 4.19 -1.35
CA GLY A 41 3.45 4.98 -0.80
C GLY A 41 3.08 6.45 -0.57
N ARG A 42 3.58 7.01 0.53
CA ARG A 42 3.26 8.38 0.97
C ARG A 42 4.13 9.48 0.35
N VAL A 43 5.32 9.10 -0.12
CA VAL A 43 6.35 10.02 -0.60
C VAL A 43 6.37 10.02 -2.11
N THR A 44 6.41 11.21 -2.69
CA THR A 44 6.46 11.40 -4.13
C THR A 44 7.70 10.77 -4.74
N GLY A 45 7.58 10.21 -5.94
CA GLY A 45 8.66 9.59 -6.68
C GLY A 45 8.96 8.14 -6.32
N VAL A 46 8.37 7.61 -5.24
CA VAL A 46 8.55 6.21 -4.82
C VAL A 46 7.88 5.27 -5.80
N GLY A 47 8.60 4.21 -6.20
CA GLY A 47 8.08 3.17 -7.08
C GLY A 47 7.18 2.17 -6.35
N VAL A 48 6.32 1.49 -7.12
CA VAL A 48 5.34 0.53 -6.60
C VAL A 48 5.94 -0.74 -5.97
N GLY A 49 7.22 -1.02 -6.21
CA GLY A 49 7.94 -2.13 -5.58
C GLY A 49 7.93 -2.09 -4.04
N LEU A 50 7.62 -0.92 -3.45
CA LEU A 50 7.31 -0.75 -2.03
C LEU A 50 6.33 -1.80 -1.49
N ILE A 51 5.33 -2.19 -2.27
CA ILE A 51 4.29 -3.12 -1.84
C ILE A 51 4.86 -4.50 -1.51
N LEU A 52 5.89 -4.97 -2.22
CA LEU A 52 6.47 -6.30 -1.97
C LEU A 52 7.15 -6.42 -0.60
N GLY A 53 7.45 -5.29 0.05
CA GLY A 53 7.99 -5.24 1.42
C GLY A 53 6.94 -4.91 2.49
N GLY A 54 5.71 -4.60 2.10
CA GLY A 54 4.62 -4.23 3.01
C GLY A 54 3.88 -2.98 2.52
N GLY A 55 4.59 -1.86 2.46
CA GLY A 55 4.06 -0.58 2.01
C GLY A 55 3.18 0.11 3.05
N TYR A 56 3.74 1.15 3.68
CA TYR A 56 3.04 1.93 4.70
C TYR A 56 2.35 3.14 4.07
N SER A 57 1.03 3.23 4.22
CA SER A 57 0.17 4.25 3.61
C SER A 57 -0.43 5.20 4.64
N TRP A 58 -1.02 6.31 4.18
CA TRP A 58 -1.81 7.21 5.02
C TRP A 58 -3.07 6.57 5.58
N ILE A 59 -3.62 5.57 4.88
CA ILE A 59 -4.85 4.86 5.24
C ILE A 59 -4.56 3.48 5.84
N ALA A 60 -3.32 3.24 6.28
CA ALA A 60 -2.92 1.93 6.80
C ALA A 60 -3.65 1.54 8.09
N ASP A 61 -4.01 2.53 8.91
CA ASP A 61 -4.77 2.29 10.14
C ASP A 61 -6.23 1.88 9.87
N GLN A 62 -6.75 2.10 8.65
CA GLN A 62 -8.12 1.72 8.28
C GLN A 62 -8.16 0.42 7.46
N TYR A 63 -7.16 0.22 6.59
CA TYR A 63 -7.18 -0.84 5.59
C TYR A 63 -5.98 -1.80 5.67
N GLY A 64 -5.11 -1.65 6.67
CA GLY A 64 -3.87 -2.43 6.77
C GLY A 64 -2.77 -1.91 5.85
N LEU A 65 -1.66 -2.63 5.79
CA LEU A 65 -0.55 -2.29 4.91
C LEU A 65 -0.97 -2.39 3.44
N GLY A 66 -0.20 -1.78 2.56
CA GLY A 66 -0.45 -1.86 1.12
C GLY A 66 -0.51 -3.30 0.62
N ILE A 67 0.32 -4.17 1.17
CA ILE A 67 0.38 -5.59 0.86
C ILE A 67 -0.89 -6.37 1.23
N ASP A 68 -1.61 -5.91 2.27
CA ASP A 68 -2.88 -6.49 2.71
C ASP A 68 -4.01 -6.15 1.72
N ASN A 69 -3.81 -5.11 0.91
CA ASN A 69 -4.76 -4.63 -0.09
C ASN A 69 -4.47 -5.17 -1.51
N VAL A 70 -3.52 -6.08 -1.67
CA VAL A 70 -3.21 -6.71 -2.96
C VAL A 70 -4.20 -7.84 -3.27
N VAL A 71 -4.79 -7.76 -4.45
CA VAL A 71 -5.67 -8.77 -5.06
C VAL A 71 -4.85 -9.79 -5.84
N SER A 72 -3.92 -9.32 -6.67
CA SER A 72 -3.08 -10.18 -7.49
C SER A 72 -1.75 -9.52 -7.86
N PHE A 73 -0.75 -10.34 -8.17
CA PHE A 73 0.49 -9.91 -8.80
C PHE A 73 0.64 -10.56 -10.16
N ASP A 74 1.13 -9.80 -11.13
CA ASP A 74 1.61 -10.32 -12.40
C ASP A 74 3.10 -10.61 -12.28
N ARG A 75 3.50 -11.86 -12.55
CA ARG A 75 4.84 -12.36 -12.29
C ARG A 75 5.42 -13.04 -13.53
N VAL A 76 6.72 -12.88 -13.72
CA VAL A 76 7.51 -13.67 -14.67
C VAL A 76 8.35 -14.70 -13.91
N LEU A 77 8.16 -15.97 -14.27
CA LEU A 77 8.90 -17.10 -13.74
C LEU A 77 10.36 -17.13 -14.26
N PRO A 78 11.29 -17.84 -13.58
CA PRO A 78 12.65 -18.00 -14.08
C PRO A 78 12.76 -18.65 -15.47
N ASN A 79 11.75 -19.42 -15.88
CA ASN A 79 11.66 -20.02 -17.22
C ASN A 79 11.04 -19.06 -18.26
N GLY A 80 10.76 -17.81 -17.91
CA GLY A 80 10.19 -16.78 -18.79
C GLY A 80 8.67 -16.81 -18.91
N THR A 81 7.97 -17.77 -18.30
CA THR A 81 6.50 -17.83 -18.34
C THR A 81 5.87 -16.69 -17.53
N PHE A 82 4.86 -16.04 -18.10
CA PHE A 82 4.02 -15.07 -17.40
C PHE A 82 2.90 -15.76 -16.64
N VAL A 83 2.72 -15.43 -15.36
CA VAL A 83 1.69 -15.99 -14.49
C VAL A 83 1.11 -14.87 -13.60
N THR A 84 -0.22 -14.78 -13.55
CA THR A 84 -0.93 -13.94 -12.57
C THR A 84 -1.19 -14.77 -11.32
N VAL A 85 -0.68 -14.33 -10.17
CA VAL A 85 -0.89 -14.99 -8.88
C VAL A 85 -1.94 -14.25 -8.06
N SER A 86 -2.87 -14.99 -7.47
CA SER A 86 -4.01 -14.50 -6.70
C SER A 86 -4.39 -15.52 -5.62
N ASP A 87 -5.36 -15.21 -4.76
CA ASP A 87 -5.83 -16.15 -3.73
C ASP A 87 -6.39 -17.46 -4.31
N THR A 88 -6.83 -17.46 -5.58
CA THR A 88 -7.34 -18.65 -6.27
C THR A 88 -6.33 -19.29 -7.24
N ASN A 89 -5.21 -18.62 -7.52
CA ASN A 89 -4.18 -19.10 -8.45
C ASN A 89 -2.78 -18.89 -7.86
N HIS A 90 -2.14 -19.97 -7.41
CA HIS A 90 -0.88 -19.95 -6.67
C HIS A 90 -0.91 -19.13 -5.34
N PRO A 91 -1.85 -19.43 -4.42
CA PRO A 91 -1.97 -18.73 -3.14
C PRO A 91 -0.69 -18.77 -2.30
N GLU A 92 0.09 -19.86 -2.37
CA GLU A 92 1.37 -20.02 -1.68
C GLU A 92 2.42 -19.02 -2.16
N ILE A 93 2.39 -18.69 -3.45
CA ILE A 93 3.28 -17.69 -4.04
C ILE A 93 2.80 -16.28 -3.68
N LEU A 94 1.49 -16.03 -3.73
CA LEU A 94 0.93 -14.76 -3.31
C LEU A 94 1.35 -14.46 -1.87
N PHE A 95 1.18 -15.42 -0.96
CA PHE A 95 1.66 -15.31 0.42
C PHE A 95 3.16 -15.02 0.49
N GLY A 96 3.97 -15.73 -0.30
CA GLY A 96 5.42 -15.50 -0.38
C GLY A 96 5.77 -14.07 -0.82
N LEU A 97 5.08 -13.53 -1.83
CA LEU A 97 5.27 -12.16 -2.31
C LEU A 97 4.75 -11.11 -1.32
N LYS A 98 3.85 -11.49 -0.42
CA LYS A 98 3.35 -10.63 0.66
C LYS A 98 4.37 -10.48 1.81
N GLY A 99 5.54 -9.90 1.52
CA GLY A 99 6.47 -9.37 2.52
C GLY A 99 7.92 -9.82 2.35
N ARG A 100 8.19 -10.70 1.39
CA ARG A 100 9.54 -11.22 1.11
C ARG A 100 10.19 -10.58 -0.12
N LEU A 101 9.77 -9.38 -0.48
CA LEU A 101 10.33 -8.61 -1.59
C LEU A 101 10.28 -9.41 -2.90
N ASN A 102 11.34 -9.35 -3.71
CA ASN A 102 11.46 -9.96 -5.03
C ASN A 102 11.97 -11.42 -5.02
N ASN A 103 11.95 -12.10 -3.87
CA ASN A 103 12.51 -13.45 -3.75
C ASN A 103 11.79 -14.51 -4.58
N PHE A 104 10.53 -14.26 -4.96
CA PHE A 104 9.72 -15.21 -5.73
C PHE A 104 9.65 -14.86 -7.21
N GLY A 105 10.53 -13.99 -7.71
CA GLY A 105 10.62 -13.65 -9.13
C GLY A 105 10.33 -12.18 -9.42
N ILE A 106 10.24 -11.87 -10.71
CA ILE A 106 10.05 -10.50 -11.19
C ILE A 106 8.55 -10.22 -11.25
N VAL A 107 8.09 -9.28 -10.44
CA VAL A 107 6.72 -8.74 -10.51
C VAL A 107 6.69 -7.65 -11.56
N SER A 108 5.85 -7.82 -12.58
CA SER A 108 5.69 -6.88 -13.71
C SER A 108 4.46 -5.97 -13.54
N GLY A 109 3.51 -6.34 -12.68
CA GLY A 109 2.31 -5.56 -12.38
C GLY A 109 1.61 -6.07 -11.14
N MET A 110 0.66 -5.29 -10.63
CA MET A 110 -0.17 -5.70 -9.49
C MET A 110 -1.55 -5.07 -9.54
N THR A 111 -2.51 -5.75 -8.93
CA THR A 111 -3.88 -5.27 -8.76
C THR A 111 -4.17 -5.08 -7.28
N MET A 112 -4.68 -3.92 -6.90
CA MET A 112 -5.01 -3.57 -5.51
C MET A 112 -6.45 -3.11 -5.37
N TYR A 113 -7.02 -3.27 -4.17
CA TYR A 113 -8.33 -2.72 -3.84
C TYR A 113 -8.28 -1.19 -3.80
N ALA A 114 -9.17 -0.55 -4.55
CA ALA A 114 -9.42 0.88 -4.47
C ALA A 114 -10.38 1.17 -3.32
N ARG A 115 -10.03 2.16 -2.49
CA ARG A 115 -10.79 2.61 -1.32
C ARG A 115 -11.37 4.00 -1.62
N PRO A 116 -12.62 4.30 -1.21
CA PRO A 116 -13.17 5.64 -1.36
C PRO A 116 -12.26 6.69 -0.73
N LEU A 117 -11.97 7.78 -1.45
CA LEU A 117 -11.23 8.92 -0.93
C LEU A 117 -12.24 10.01 -0.52
N GLY A 118 -12.27 10.34 0.76
CA GLY A 118 -13.04 11.47 1.27
C GLY A 118 -12.17 12.71 1.48
N ALA A 119 -12.79 13.81 1.93
CA ALA A 119 -12.04 14.94 2.44
C ALA A 119 -11.22 14.51 3.68
N VAL A 120 -9.92 14.78 3.67
CA VAL A 120 -9.00 14.44 4.76
C VAL A 120 -8.52 15.70 5.48
N TRP A 121 -8.39 15.60 6.80
CA TRP A 121 -7.80 16.66 7.62
C TRP A 121 -6.30 16.40 7.75
N VAL A 122 -5.50 17.44 7.49
CA VAL A 122 -4.05 17.40 7.67
C VAL A 122 -3.65 18.46 8.69
N CYS A 123 -2.84 18.08 9.68
CA CYS A 123 -2.28 18.97 10.68
C CYS A 123 -0.77 18.78 10.76
N TRP A 124 -0.04 19.88 10.88
CA TRP A 124 1.39 19.88 11.11
C TRP A 124 1.67 20.37 12.53
N PHE A 125 2.33 19.53 13.33
CA PHE A 125 2.80 19.90 14.66
C PHE A 125 4.29 20.20 14.58
N ILE A 126 4.66 21.45 14.84
CA ILE A 126 6.06 21.91 14.90
C ILE A 126 6.36 22.21 16.37
N MET A 127 7.38 21.56 16.93
CA MET A 127 7.82 21.80 18.30
C MET A 127 9.07 22.69 18.28
N PRO A 128 9.02 23.91 18.87
CA PRO A 128 10.23 24.71 19.10
C PRO A 128 11.09 24.09 20.22
N ASP A 129 12.39 24.41 20.18
CA ASP A 129 13.46 23.70 20.90
C ASP A 129 13.27 23.60 22.43
N GLY A 130 13.49 22.39 22.97
CA GLY A 130 13.52 22.12 24.42
C GLY A 130 13.46 20.62 24.75
N PHE A 131 14.56 20.04 25.25
CA PHE A 131 14.67 18.59 25.52
C PHE A 131 13.54 18.05 26.41
N PHE A 132 13.13 18.80 27.44
CA PHE A 132 12.08 18.36 28.37
C PHE A 132 10.67 18.44 27.78
N GLN A 133 10.39 19.39 26.88
CA GLN A 133 9.11 19.48 26.17
C GLN A 133 8.97 18.38 25.11
N ALA A 134 10.07 17.95 24.49
CA ALA A 134 10.06 16.82 23.57
C ALA A 134 9.63 15.52 24.28
N ILE A 135 10.13 15.27 25.50
CA ILE A 135 9.77 14.06 26.27
C ILE A 135 8.28 14.03 26.59
N SER A 136 7.71 15.14 27.09
CA SER A 136 6.29 15.18 27.46
C SER A 136 5.38 14.98 26.24
N VAL A 137 5.74 15.54 25.09
CA VAL A 137 4.97 15.34 23.85
C VAL A 137 5.07 13.92 23.36
N ILE A 138 6.25 13.29 23.36
CA ILE A 138 6.41 11.89 22.94
C ILE A 138 5.60 10.95 23.83
N LEU A 139 5.64 11.17 25.15
CA LEU A 139 4.87 10.36 26.10
C LEU A 139 3.36 10.57 25.91
N GLY A 140 2.92 11.83 25.82
CA GLY A 140 1.51 12.17 25.58
C GLY A 140 1.00 11.61 24.25
N TRP A 141 1.81 11.65 23.19
CA TRP A 141 1.49 11.04 21.90
C TRP A 141 1.37 9.52 22.01
N ASN A 142 2.31 8.85 22.67
CA ASN A 142 2.24 7.40 22.88
C ASN A 142 1.01 6.99 23.70
N ASP A 143 0.68 7.72 24.75
CA ASP A 143 -0.50 7.45 25.58
C ASP A 143 -1.79 7.68 24.79
N TYR A 144 -1.84 8.75 23.99
CA TYR A 144 -2.94 9.01 23.08
C TYR A 144 -3.11 7.89 22.05
N LEU A 145 -2.03 7.46 21.37
CA LEU A 145 -2.08 6.35 20.42
C LEU A 145 -2.55 5.04 21.05
N ARG A 146 -2.22 4.78 22.32
CA ARG A 146 -2.70 3.61 23.06
C ARG A 146 -4.16 3.73 23.49
N SER A 147 -4.65 4.95 23.68
CA SER A 147 -6.04 5.23 24.03
C SER A 147 -7.00 5.09 22.84
N LEU A 148 -6.49 5.26 21.62
CA LEU A 148 -7.23 4.97 20.39
C LEU A 148 -7.56 3.48 20.38
N ARG A 149 -8.84 3.17 20.54
CA ARG A 149 -9.35 1.81 20.59
C ARG A 149 -9.17 1.17 19.20
N ARG A 150 -8.67 -0.07 19.20
CA ARG A 150 -8.23 -0.85 18.01
C ARG A 150 -9.36 -1.66 17.35
N ASP A 151 -10.61 -1.38 17.67
CA ASP A 151 -11.82 -2.10 17.26
C ASP A 151 -12.11 -2.03 15.75
N HIS A 152 -11.32 -1.27 14.99
CA HIS A 152 -11.41 -1.16 13.53
C HIS A 152 -10.12 -1.50 12.78
N LEU A 153 -9.05 -1.92 13.48
CA LEU A 153 -7.85 -2.40 12.80
C LEU A 153 -8.16 -3.77 12.19
N PRO A 154 -7.82 -4.03 10.91
CA PRO A 154 -7.87 -5.38 10.38
C PRO A 154 -7.04 -6.27 11.29
N SER A 155 -7.67 -7.30 11.84
CA SER A 155 -6.94 -8.23 12.68
C SER A 155 -5.92 -8.96 11.81
N PHE A 156 -4.71 -9.13 12.33
CA PHE A 156 -3.69 -10.00 11.75
C PHE A 156 -4.07 -11.50 11.86
N ASP A 157 -5.37 -11.81 11.99
CA ASP A 157 -5.90 -13.16 12.18
C ASP A 157 -6.08 -13.90 10.84
N ARG A 158 -5.63 -13.32 9.73
CA ARG A 158 -5.54 -13.99 8.43
C ARG A 158 -4.11 -13.95 7.93
N PHE A 159 -3.26 -14.73 8.57
CA PHE A 159 -2.06 -15.30 7.97
C PHE A 159 -2.27 -16.80 7.76
#